data_AF-A0A484DH97-F1
#
_entry.id   AF-A0A484DH97-F1
#
_cell.length_a   1.000
_cell.length_b   1.000
_cell.length_c   1.000
_cell.angle_alpha   90.00
_cell.angle_beta   90.00
_cell.angle_gamma   90.00
#
_symmetry.space_group_name_H-M   'P 1'
#
loop_
_entity.id
_entity.type
_entity.pdbx_description
1 polymer ?
#
loop_
_entity_poly.entity_id
_entity_poly.type
_entity_poly.pdbx_seq_one_letter_code
_entity_poly.pdbx_strand_id
1 'polypeptide(L)'
;MYSSGMNSTPAMAPLSPGLSGTPPHSSLSPKKTTFQSLGSLSSGMFSPSHAKGSSHQAKQVSSPFNSSTQSIMSSPKLWQKASISRLAEEFFWIGGSVVAQPIWRLGQIVERCMCTMQTGTQMTKLKGKKKGLVRFFYLDEHKSCIRWRPSRKHDKAKITIDSIHEVCEGKKSEIFRRYADNRFDPNYCFSIYYGERVKSLDLVSTNAEEARTWITGLKYLMAGISDEDSLARRQRTRDQWLQQTFSEADKNGDGTLSIGEVHHLLHKLNVNLPKQKVRQMFQEADTDDNQGSLGFEEFCSFYKIISTRRDLYLIMISYSNQKEVLDLHDLAHFLENEQKMRGLVKEYLVDIVTKFEPCPENLQRMVLGIDGFTNYLRSPAGDIFNPEHNQVNQDMTQPLNNYFIATSHNTYLTGDQLLSQSRVEMYAYVLQAGCRCVEVDCWDGPDGEPIIHHGYTLTSKILFKDVIETINKYAFTKSPYPVILSIENHCTVPQQKKMAEYLREVLQDKLDLSSVNVNECKKLPSPEILKGKVLVKGKKLPANLDPDAEEGDVSDEDTGDEEEEEEADDDDDDITQAN
;
A
#
# COMPACT_ATOMS: atom_id res chain seq x y z
N MET A 1 32.96 -62.51 7.44
CA MET A 1 31.93 -62.76 6.42
C MET A 1 30.82 -61.74 6.61
N TYR A 2 30.58 -60.91 5.58
CA TYR A 2 29.38 -60.10 5.21
C TYR A 2 28.56 -59.38 6.31
N SER A 3 28.67 -58.04 6.41
CA SER A 3 27.80 -56.98 5.82
C SER A 3 26.55 -56.68 6.68
N SER A 4 26.53 -55.55 7.43
CA SER A 4 26.14 -54.16 7.06
C SER A 4 24.64 -53.91 7.36
N GLY A 5 24.19 -52.88 8.06
CA GLY A 5 24.78 -51.60 8.48
C GLY A 5 23.78 -50.50 8.15
N MET A 6 22.82 -50.23 9.04
CA MET A 6 21.82 -49.18 8.94
C MET A 6 22.50 -47.81 8.89
N ASN A 7 22.12 -46.95 7.94
CA ASN A 7 22.40 -45.52 8.01
C ASN A 7 21.27 -44.72 7.36
N SER A 8 20.71 -43.84 8.18
CA SER A 8 19.76 -42.78 7.87
C SER A 8 20.50 -41.49 7.49
N THR A 9 20.12 -40.85 6.38
CA THR A 9 20.44 -39.44 6.10
C THR A 9 19.24 -38.74 5.44
N PRO A 10 18.96 -37.48 5.80
CA PRO A 10 17.83 -36.69 5.30
C PRO A 10 18.18 -35.79 4.09
N ALA A 11 17.11 -35.19 3.55
CA ALA A 11 16.99 -34.40 2.34
C ALA A 11 18.02 -33.26 2.13
N MET A 12 18.44 -33.09 0.87
CA MET A 12 19.23 -31.96 0.36
C MET A 12 18.35 -30.82 -0.16
N ALA A 13 18.80 -29.59 0.10
CA ALA A 13 18.23 -28.31 -0.33
C ALA A 13 18.49 -28.02 -1.83
N PRO A 14 17.68 -27.14 -2.47
CA PRO A 14 17.89 -26.75 -3.87
C PRO A 14 19.01 -25.71 -4.04
N LEU A 15 19.77 -25.88 -5.12
CA LEU A 15 20.94 -25.10 -5.54
C LEU A 15 20.56 -23.77 -6.19
N SER A 16 21.25 -22.69 -5.78
CA SER A 16 21.37 -21.42 -6.52
C SER A 16 22.48 -21.51 -7.58
N PRO A 17 22.39 -20.73 -8.68
CA PRO A 17 23.59 -20.37 -9.44
C PRO A 17 23.77 -18.85 -9.63
N GLY A 18 24.92 -18.34 -9.19
CA GLY A 18 25.66 -17.19 -9.75
C GLY A 18 27.12 -17.66 -9.93
N LEU A 19 27.94 -17.22 -10.89
CA LEU A 19 28.17 -15.89 -11.43
C LEU A 19 29.00 -15.95 -12.75
N SER A 20 28.90 -14.85 -13.50
CA SER A 20 29.96 -14.15 -14.27
C SER A 20 30.35 -14.59 -15.70
N GLY A 21 30.21 -13.63 -16.61
CA GLY A 21 30.85 -13.56 -17.92
C GLY A 21 30.46 -12.26 -18.67
N THR A 22 31.30 -11.22 -18.62
CA THR A 22 31.38 -10.09 -19.60
C THR A 22 32.48 -10.42 -20.64
N PRO A 23 32.62 -9.79 -21.84
CA PRO A 23 32.15 -8.47 -22.36
C PRO A 23 31.70 -8.58 -23.88
N PRO A 24 31.74 -7.57 -24.81
CA PRO A 24 32.03 -6.13 -24.74
C PRO A 24 31.05 -5.18 -25.47
N HIS A 25 31.30 -3.88 -25.30
CA HIS A 25 30.65 -2.70 -25.88
C HIS A 25 30.50 -2.70 -27.41
N SER A 26 29.34 -2.25 -27.89
CA SER A 26 29.26 -1.47 -29.15
C SER A 26 28.14 -0.41 -29.07
N SER A 27 28.51 0.78 -29.52
CA SER A 27 27.73 2.02 -29.61
C SER A 27 26.72 1.97 -30.74
N LEU A 28 25.46 2.40 -30.53
CA LEU A 28 24.56 2.89 -31.58
C LEU A 28 23.50 3.82 -31.00
N SER A 29 23.29 4.93 -31.70
CA SER A 29 22.49 6.12 -31.38
C SER A 29 20.97 5.90 -31.48
N PRO A 30 20.14 6.69 -30.76
CA PRO A 30 18.68 6.55 -30.84
C PRO A 30 18.12 7.20 -32.12
N LYS A 31 17.42 6.39 -32.91
CA LYS A 31 16.61 6.83 -34.05
C LYS A 31 15.36 7.56 -33.56
N LYS A 32 15.11 8.70 -34.19
CA LYS A 32 13.88 9.51 -34.11
C LYS A 32 12.66 8.69 -34.56
N THR A 33 11.59 8.75 -33.78
CA THR A 33 10.24 8.48 -34.27
C THR A 33 9.38 9.72 -34.09
N THR A 34 8.79 10.11 -35.21
CA THR A 34 7.97 11.28 -35.46
C THR A 34 6.58 11.06 -34.90
N PHE A 35 6.05 11.98 -34.09
CA PHE A 35 4.62 12.08 -33.83
C PHE A 35 4.10 13.44 -34.29
N GLN A 36 2.97 13.37 -35.00
CA GLN A 36 2.38 14.44 -35.79
C GLN A 36 1.70 15.51 -34.94
N SER A 37 1.74 16.72 -35.48
CA SER A 37 1.11 17.96 -35.04
C SER A 37 -0.41 17.94 -35.25
N LEU A 38 -1.17 18.41 -34.28
CA LEU A 38 -2.50 19.00 -34.48
C LEU A 38 -2.68 20.24 -33.58
N GLY A 39 -2.80 21.40 -34.24
CA GLY A 39 -3.90 22.35 -34.02
C GLY A 39 -3.86 23.27 -32.80
N SER A 40 -3.36 24.49 -33.01
CA SER A 40 -3.68 25.70 -32.24
C SER A 40 -5.10 26.20 -32.55
N LEU A 41 -5.77 26.84 -31.57
CA LEU A 41 -6.68 28.02 -31.67
C LEU A 41 -7.32 28.21 -30.27
N SER A 42 -6.96 29.21 -29.46
CA SER A 42 -7.32 30.64 -29.46
C SER A 42 -8.28 30.99 -28.31
N SER A 43 -7.86 31.99 -27.54
CA SER A 43 -8.49 32.67 -26.41
C SER A 43 -9.85 33.33 -26.70
N GLY A 44 -10.76 33.29 -25.71
CA GLY A 44 -11.98 34.09 -25.67
C GLY A 44 -12.45 34.33 -24.22
N MET A 45 -12.56 35.60 -23.86
CA MET A 45 -12.96 36.17 -22.57
C MET A 45 -14.42 35.84 -22.21
N PHE A 46 -14.78 35.75 -20.92
CA PHE A 46 -16.02 36.32 -20.36
C PHE A 46 -15.99 36.33 -18.81
N SER A 47 -16.28 37.49 -18.23
CA SER A 47 -16.56 37.72 -16.81
C SER A 47 -17.98 37.30 -16.44
N PRO A 48 -18.30 37.08 -15.15
CA PRO A 48 -19.67 37.23 -14.67
C PRO A 48 -19.83 38.45 -13.75
N SER A 49 -21.01 39.04 -13.90
CA SER A 49 -21.55 40.24 -13.30
C SER A 49 -22.21 40.00 -11.94
N HIS A 50 -22.43 41.13 -11.25
CA HIS A 50 -23.12 41.34 -9.99
C HIS A 50 -24.45 40.59 -9.76
N ALA A 51 -24.68 40.21 -8.50
CA ALA A 51 -26.00 40.28 -7.87
C ALA A 51 -25.87 40.73 -6.40
N LYS A 52 -26.68 41.73 -6.04
CA LYS A 52 -26.82 42.37 -4.72
C LYS A 52 -27.65 41.49 -3.78
N GLY A 53 -27.42 41.61 -2.47
CA GLY A 53 -28.36 41.11 -1.47
C GLY A 53 -28.00 41.40 -0.01
N SER A 54 -28.46 42.55 0.49
CA SER A 54 -28.95 42.79 1.85
C SER A 54 -28.01 42.78 3.09
N SER A 55 -28.00 43.95 3.70
CA SER A 55 -27.54 44.37 5.03
C SER A 55 -28.05 43.57 6.24
N HIS A 56 -27.22 43.49 7.30
CA HIS A 56 -27.62 43.92 8.65
C HIS A 56 -26.40 44.32 9.51
N GLN A 57 -26.52 45.47 10.18
CA GLN A 57 -25.61 46.08 11.14
C GLN A 57 -25.77 45.47 12.55
N ALA A 58 -24.67 45.42 13.33
CA ALA A 58 -24.59 45.87 14.74
C ALA A 58 -23.11 45.77 15.21
N LYS A 59 -22.37 46.88 15.27
CA LYS A 59 -22.09 47.75 16.43
C LYS A 59 -21.12 47.16 17.49
N GLN A 60 -19.97 47.82 17.55
CA GLN A 60 -18.98 47.84 18.64
C GLN A 60 -19.59 48.23 20.00
N VAL A 61 -19.02 47.69 21.09
CA VAL A 61 -18.84 48.41 22.36
C VAL A 61 -17.47 48.07 22.96
N SER A 62 -16.80 49.12 23.42
CA SER A 62 -15.47 49.22 24.01
C SER A 62 -15.42 48.90 25.52
N SER A 63 -14.22 48.50 25.96
CA SER A 63 -13.50 48.48 27.27
C SER A 63 -13.96 49.45 28.40
N PRO A 64 -13.40 49.51 29.66
CA PRO A 64 -12.08 49.03 30.17
C PRO A 64 -12.01 48.57 31.67
N PHE A 65 -10.83 48.09 32.12
CA PHE A 65 -10.05 48.47 33.34
C PHE A 65 -9.27 47.34 34.06
N ASN A 66 -7.96 47.59 34.20
CA ASN A 66 -7.00 47.37 35.32
C ASN A 66 -6.95 46.04 36.10
N SER A 67 -5.84 45.60 36.69
CA SER A 67 -4.38 45.78 36.54
C SER A 67 -3.78 44.97 37.70
N SER A 68 -2.86 44.05 37.45
CA SER A 68 -1.86 43.68 38.46
C SER A 68 -0.64 43.07 37.79
N THR A 69 0.33 43.95 37.57
CA THR A 69 1.73 43.64 37.32
C THR A 69 2.30 42.92 38.54
N GLN A 70 2.72 41.67 38.40
CA GLN A 70 3.80 41.11 39.21
C GLN A 70 4.86 40.50 38.30
N SER A 71 5.98 41.21 38.26
CA SER A 71 7.27 40.73 37.79
C SER A 71 7.74 39.59 38.70
N ILE A 72 7.90 38.39 38.14
CA ILE A 72 8.88 37.40 38.65
C ILE A 72 9.62 36.82 37.45
N MET A 73 10.61 37.58 36.97
CA MET A 73 11.76 37.01 36.27
C MET A 73 12.61 36.26 37.30
N SER A 74 12.43 34.95 37.43
CA SER A 74 13.46 33.99 37.93
C SER A 74 12.87 32.59 38.16
N SER A 75 12.76 31.77 37.10
CA SER A 75 12.84 30.30 37.24
C SER A 75 13.04 29.60 35.88
N PRO A 76 14.09 28.77 35.69
CA PRO A 76 14.36 28.05 34.44
C PRO A 76 13.38 26.93 34.07
N LYS A 77 12.38 26.63 34.91
CA LYS A 77 11.54 25.41 34.80
C LYS A 77 10.20 25.59 34.07
N LEU A 78 9.88 26.78 33.56
CA LEU A 78 8.57 27.07 32.92
C LEU A 78 8.62 27.24 31.39
N TRP A 79 9.79 27.11 30.75
CA TRP A 79 9.96 27.39 29.31
C TRP A 79 9.66 26.19 28.39
N GLN A 80 9.51 24.97 28.93
CA GLN A 80 9.32 23.75 28.13
C GLN A 80 7.87 23.48 27.70
N LYS A 81 6.87 24.27 28.14
CA LYS A 81 5.44 23.91 28.02
C LYS A 81 4.60 24.67 26.97
N ALA A 82 5.16 25.56 26.16
CA ALA A 82 4.32 26.46 25.33
C ALA A 82 4.64 26.57 23.83
N SER A 83 5.68 25.90 23.32
CA SER A 83 6.18 26.21 21.96
C SER A 83 5.72 25.29 20.83
N ILE A 84 5.13 24.13 21.12
CA ILE A 84 4.88 23.09 20.11
C ILE A 84 3.42 23.04 19.65
N SER A 85 2.46 23.38 20.52
CA SER A 85 1.02 23.34 20.24
C SER A 85 0.57 24.20 19.05
N ARG A 86 1.43 25.11 18.57
CA ARG A 86 1.10 26.04 17.50
C ARG A 86 1.58 25.61 16.10
N LEU A 87 2.37 24.54 16.01
CA LEU A 87 2.86 24.04 14.72
C LEU A 87 1.81 23.21 13.98
N ALA A 88 0.97 22.45 14.68
CA ALA A 88 -0.07 21.62 14.07
C ALA A 88 -1.24 22.44 13.48
N GLU A 89 -1.61 23.57 14.08
CA GLU A 89 -2.67 24.44 13.56
C GLU A 89 -2.30 25.17 12.26
N GLU A 90 -1.00 25.39 11.98
CA GLU A 90 -0.55 26.12 10.77
C GLU A 90 -0.29 25.19 9.57
N PHE A 91 -0.43 23.86 9.70
CA PHE A 91 -0.27 22.92 8.58
C PHE A 91 -1.50 22.80 7.66
N PHE A 92 -2.65 23.42 7.97
CA PHE A 92 -3.91 23.18 7.24
C PHE A 92 -4.64 24.39 6.63
N TRP A 93 -4.07 25.59 6.64
CA TRP A 93 -4.68 26.74 5.97
C TRP A 93 -3.81 27.30 4.84
N ILE A 94 -3.99 26.72 3.64
CA ILE A 94 -3.65 27.38 2.37
C ILE A 94 -4.95 28.04 1.88
N GLY A 95 -4.86 29.29 1.43
CA GLY A 95 -5.99 30.05 0.88
C GLY A 95 -6.86 29.21 -0.06
N GLY A 96 -8.07 28.89 0.41
CA GLY A 96 -9.20 28.42 -0.40
C GLY A 96 -9.14 27.01 -1.02
N SER A 97 -8.03 26.28 -0.99
CA SER A 97 -7.96 24.93 -1.58
C SER A 97 -6.99 23.99 -0.84
N VAL A 98 -7.54 22.88 -0.35
CA VAL A 98 -6.81 21.74 0.21
C VAL A 98 -6.33 20.86 -0.94
N VAL A 99 -5.02 20.85 -1.21
CA VAL A 99 -4.40 19.83 -2.08
C VAL A 99 -3.45 19.00 -1.23
N ALA A 100 -3.98 17.91 -0.67
CA ALA A 100 -3.19 16.90 0.02
C ALA A 100 -2.24 16.22 -0.99
N GLN A 101 -0.93 16.32 -0.77
CA GLN A 101 0.09 15.57 -1.52
C GLN A 101 0.67 14.47 -0.61
N PRO A 102 0.98 13.26 -1.12
CA PRO A 102 1.32 12.09 -0.28
C PRO A 102 2.69 12.15 0.40
N ILE A 103 2.79 11.60 1.61
CA ILE A 103 3.91 11.70 2.58
C ILE A 103 5.11 10.76 2.30
N TRP A 104 5.06 9.91 1.26
CA TRP A 104 6.26 9.22 0.74
C TRP A 104 7.39 10.19 0.34
N ARG A 105 7.07 11.48 0.16
CA ARG A 105 8.05 12.54 -0.04
C ARG A 105 8.72 13.04 1.23
N LEU A 106 8.35 12.66 2.47
CA LEU A 106 8.95 13.26 3.66
C LEU A 106 10.45 12.93 3.78
N GLY A 107 10.85 11.69 3.48
CA GLY A 107 12.27 11.31 3.36
C GLY A 107 13.00 12.12 2.28
N GLN A 108 12.40 12.23 1.08
CA GLN A 108 12.93 13.03 -0.03
C GLN A 108 12.97 14.54 0.28
N ILE A 109 12.00 15.06 1.03
CA ILE A 109 11.91 16.46 1.45
C ILE A 109 13.00 16.74 2.46
N VAL A 110 13.21 15.87 3.45
CA VAL A 110 14.28 16.02 4.43
C VAL A 110 15.64 15.89 3.75
N GLU A 111 15.87 14.90 2.89
CA GLU A 111 17.10 14.77 2.11
C GLU A 111 17.34 16.03 1.26
N ARG A 112 16.32 16.52 0.56
CA ARG A 112 16.38 17.79 -0.18
C ARG A 112 16.69 18.96 0.73
N CYS A 113 16.13 19.01 1.94
CA CYS A 113 16.43 20.05 2.93
C CYS A 113 17.90 19.98 3.36
N MET A 114 18.43 18.80 3.68
CA MET A 114 19.83 18.60 4.05
C MET A 114 20.76 19.01 2.91
N CYS A 115 20.52 18.54 1.69
CA CYS A 115 21.31 18.89 0.51
C CYS A 115 21.30 20.41 0.25
N THR A 116 20.12 21.03 0.33
CA THR A 116 19.96 22.48 0.14
C THR A 116 20.69 23.28 1.23
N MET A 117 20.55 22.86 2.49
CA MET A 117 21.27 23.48 3.61
C MET A 117 22.78 23.31 3.50
N GLN A 118 23.28 22.17 3.01
CA GLN A 118 24.72 21.93 2.80
C GLN A 118 25.28 22.71 1.60
N THR A 119 24.50 22.83 0.52
CA THR A 119 24.83 23.69 -0.63
C THR A 119 24.88 25.14 -0.17
N GLY A 120 23.97 25.52 0.72
CA GLY A 120 23.92 26.80 1.42
C GLY A 120 22.96 27.80 0.79
N THR A 121 22.60 28.81 1.57
CA THR A 121 21.57 29.79 1.23
C THR A 121 21.99 31.18 1.67
N GLN A 122 21.75 32.18 0.82
CA GLN A 122 22.00 33.57 1.15
C GLN A 122 20.83 34.14 1.96
N MET A 123 21.10 34.55 3.20
CA MET A 123 20.08 35.09 4.10
C MET A 123 20.58 36.36 4.79
N THR A 124 19.65 37.23 5.16
CA THR A 124 19.95 38.47 5.89
C THR A 124 19.93 38.19 7.39
N LYS A 125 21.11 38.28 8.02
CA LYS A 125 21.27 38.22 9.48
C LYS A 125 20.94 39.56 10.11
N LEU A 126 19.92 39.58 10.96
CA LEU A 126 19.53 40.79 11.68
C LEU A 126 20.43 41.01 12.92
N LYS A 127 20.64 42.29 13.26
CA LYS A 127 21.42 42.68 14.42
C LYS A 127 20.97 44.04 14.96
N GLY A 128 20.31 44.02 16.12
CA GLY A 128 20.20 45.14 17.08
C GLY A 128 19.72 46.50 16.56
N LYS A 129 20.55 47.25 15.83
CA LYS A 129 20.33 48.65 15.44
C LYS A 129 20.85 49.05 14.02
N LYS A 130 21.38 48.12 13.21
CA LYS A 130 21.90 48.42 11.84
C LYS A 130 21.08 47.70 10.77
N LYS A 131 21.18 48.16 9.51
CA LYS A 131 20.71 47.40 8.33
C LYS A 131 21.25 45.96 8.43
N GLY A 132 20.39 44.99 8.13
CA GLY A 132 20.73 43.57 8.22
C GLY A 132 21.96 43.21 7.38
N LEU A 133 22.65 42.14 7.76
CA LEU A 133 23.88 41.70 7.14
C LEU A 133 23.60 40.49 6.26
N VAL A 134 23.71 40.63 4.95
CA VAL A 134 23.57 39.52 4.01
C VAL A 134 24.76 38.55 4.20
N ARG A 135 24.47 37.28 4.45
CA ARG A 135 25.44 36.21 4.70
C ARG A 135 25.01 34.94 3.97
N PHE A 136 25.99 34.16 3.55
CA PHE A 136 25.79 32.82 3.04
C PHE A 136 25.88 31.82 4.20
N PHE A 137 24.76 31.19 4.53
CA PHE A 137 24.65 30.17 5.58
C PHE A 137 24.70 28.79 4.95
N TYR A 138 25.35 27.85 5.62
CA TYR A 138 25.41 26.46 5.17
C TYR A 138 25.56 25.51 6.36
N LEU A 139 25.05 24.30 6.21
CA LEU A 139 25.28 23.18 7.12
C LEU A 139 26.61 22.53 6.74
N ASP A 140 27.43 22.18 7.72
CA ASP A 140 28.71 21.51 7.44
C ASP A 140 28.52 20.06 6.95
N GLU A 141 29.60 19.48 6.45
CA GLU A 141 29.62 18.14 5.85
C GLU A 141 29.11 17.07 6.82
N HIS A 142 29.48 17.19 8.10
CA HIS A 142 29.08 16.28 9.17
C HIS A 142 27.70 16.59 9.77
N LYS A 143 26.97 17.60 9.26
CA LYS A 143 25.65 18.02 9.76
C LYS A 143 25.63 18.40 11.25
N SER A 144 26.80 18.79 11.77
CA SER A 144 27.05 19.06 13.19
C SER A 144 26.94 20.55 13.52
N CYS A 145 27.15 21.42 12.52
CA CYS A 145 27.16 22.87 12.72
C CYS A 145 26.53 23.63 11.55
N ILE A 146 25.79 24.69 11.87
CA ILE A 146 25.46 25.76 10.93
C ILE A 146 26.63 26.74 10.90
N ARG A 147 27.08 27.14 9.72
CA ARG A 147 28.17 28.10 9.49
C ARG A 147 27.74 29.22 8.58
N TRP A 148 28.43 30.36 8.62
CA TRP A 148 28.16 31.47 7.69
C TRP A 148 29.36 32.32 7.30
N ARG A 149 29.32 32.87 6.07
CA ARG A 149 30.35 33.77 5.51
C ARG A 149 29.73 34.95 4.74
N PRO A 150 30.42 36.11 4.59
CA PRO A 150 31.69 36.48 5.22
C PRO A 150 31.52 36.86 6.71
N SER A 151 32.50 36.55 7.55
CA SER A 151 32.53 36.97 8.96
C SER A 151 33.93 37.42 9.35
N ARG A 152 34.07 38.59 9.98
CA ARG A 152 35.36 39.06 10.52
C ARG A 152 35.86 38.23 11.70
N LYS A 153 35.04 37.32 12.22
CA LYS A 153 35.37 36.39 13.31
C LYS A 153 35.04 34.98 12.82
N HIS A 154 35.98 34.35 12.13
CA HIS A 154 35.77 33.05 11.47
C HIS A 154 35.42 31.95 12.48
N ASP A 155 36.10 31.89 13.63
CA ASP A 155 35.85 30.86 14.65
C ASP A 155 34.49 30.99 15.35
N LYS A 156 33.91 32.20 15.35
CA LYS A 156 32.62 32.51 15.97
C LYS A 156 31.47 32.51 14.97
N ALA A 157 31.73 32.18 13.71
CA ALA A 157 30.73 32.12 12.65
C ALA A 157 30.09 30.73 12.52
N LYS A 158 29.80 30.09 13.67
CA LYS A 158 29.19 28.77 13.75
C LYS A 158 28.22 28.63 14.92
N ILE A 159 27.24 27.74 14.78
CA ILE A 159 26.35 27.24 15.83
C ILE A 159 26.36 25.72 15.72
N THR A 160 26.69 25.01 16.80
CA THR A 160 26.58 23.55 16.83
C THR A 160 25.11 23.16 16.96
N ILE A 161 24.67 22.12 16.25
CA ILE A 161 23.29 21.63 16.29
C ILE A 161 22.89 21.28 17.73
N ASP A 162 23.76 20.61 18.48
CA ASP A 162 23.52 20.23 19.89
C ASP A 162 23.30 21.43 20.82
N SER A 163 23.77 22.61 20.42
CA SER A 163 23.56 23.83 21.22
C SER A 163 22.24 24.53 20.91
N ILE A 164 21.48 24.08 19.91
CA ILE A 164 20.21 24.69 19.51
C ILE A 164 19.11 24.19 20.44
N HIS A 165 18.44 25.13 21.10
CA HIS A 165 17.30 24.87 21.97
C HIS A 165 15.98 24.91 21.19
N GLU A 166 15.86 25.85 20.25
CA GLU A 166 14.60 26.11 19.55
C GLU A 166 14.82 26.77 18.18
N VAL A 167 13.95 26.45 17.22
CA VAL A 167 13.86 27.13 15.93
C VAL A 167 12.43 27.64 15.74
N CYS A 168 12.28 28.96 15.74
CA CYS A 168 11.00 29.65 15.68
C CYS A 168 10.77 30.27 14.30
N GLU A 169 9.63 29.97 13.71
CA GLU A 169 9.17 30.63 12.48
C GLU A 169 8.61 32.03 12.76
N GLY A 170 8.74 32.90 11.76
CA GLY A 170 8.21 34.25 11.78
C GLY A 170 9.07 35.23 12.56
N LYS A 171 8.41 36.28 13.03
CA LYS A 171 9.03 37.46 13.67
C LYS A 171 8.96 37.42 15.20
N LYS A 172 9.08 36.22 15.80
CA LYS A 172 8.78 36.01 17.23
C LYS A 172 9.84 36.58 18.18
N SER A 173 11.07 36.80 17.70
CA SER A 173 12.15 37.31 18.55
C SER A 173 12.05 38.79 18.90
N GLU A 174 12.75 39.19 19.96
CA GLU A 174 12.88 40.60 20.34
C GLU A 174 13.59 41.43 19.27
N ILE A 175 14.50 40.84 18.50
CA ILE A 175 15.22 41.54 17.43
C ILE A 175 14.24 41.95 16.34
N PHE A 176 13.35 41.06 15.90
CA PHE A 176 12.32 41.39 14.91
C PHE A 176 11.37 42.49 15.39
N ARG A 177 10.99 42.49 16.68
CA ARG A 177 10.15 43.55 17.27
C ARG A 177 10.78 44.94 17.23
N ARG A 178 12.12 45.04 17.22
CA ARG A 178 12.84 46.32 17.11
C ARG A 178 12.88 46.88 15.69
N TYR A 179 12.58 46.08 14.67
CA TYR A 179 12.37 46.54 13.30
C TYR A 179 10.88 46.90 13.12
N ALA A 180 10.50 48.08 13.64
CA ALA A 180 9.11 48.51 13.87
C ALA A 180 8.20 48.63 12.62
N ASP A 181 8.75 48.59 11.40
CA ASP A 181 7.99 48.94 10.18
C ASP A 181 7.44 47.73 9.40
N ASN A 182 7.33 46.56 10.02
CA ASN A 182 6.79 45.35 9.38
C ASN A 182 7.48 44.95 8.05
N ARG A 183 8.70 45.44 7.78
CA ARG A 183 9.37 45.42 6.46
C ARG A 183 9.64 44.05 5.82
N PHE A 184 9.50 42.98 6.57
CA PHE A 184 9.82 41.63 6.10
C PHE A 184 8.54 40.79 6.09
N ASP A 185 8.38 39.86 5.16
CA ASP A 185 7.28 38.90 5.22
C ASP A 185 7.56 37.92 6.40
N PRO A 186 6.61 37.66 7.31
CA PRO A 186 6.76 36.66 8.36
C PRO A 186 7.18 35.28 7.82
N ASN A 187 6.70 34.88 6.64
CA ASN A 187 7.00 33.59 6.03
C ASN A 187 8.47 33.47 5.58
N TYR A 188 9.20 34.59 5.52
CA TYR A 188 10.62 34.62 5.13
C TYR A 188 11.53 34.70 6.35
N CYS A 189 10.94 34.80 7.56
CA CYS A 189 11.65 35.08 8.80
C CYS A 189 11.71 33.84 9.68
N PHE A 190 12.84 33.63 10.35
CA PHE A 190 12.96 32.66 11.44
C PHE A 190 14.10 33.00 12.39
N SER A 191 14.04 32.42 13.59
CA SER A 191 14.99 32.64 14.68
C SER A 191 15.49 31.31 15.22
N ILE A 192 16.80 31.21 15.44
CA ILE A 192 17.46 30.06 16.07
C ILE A 192 17.92 30.48 17.46
N TYR A 193 17.44 29.79 18.50
CA TYR A 193 17.83 30.02 19.89
C TYR A 193 18.84 28.98 20.34
N TYR A 194 20.00 29.41 20.85
CA TYR A 194 21.13 28.50 21.06
C TYR A 194 22.09 28.93 22.20
N GLY A 195 22.81 27.94 22.74
CA GLY A 195 23.86 28.07 23.76
C GLY A 195 23.33 28.30 25.18
N GLU A 196 24.21 28.18 26.18
CA GLU A 196 23.86 28.24 27.62
C GLU A 196 23.16 29.54 28.05
N ARG A 197 23.49 30.65 27.39
CA ARG A 197 22.90 31.97 27.69
C ARG A 197 21.73 32.35 26.76
N VAL A 198 21.17 31.37 26.05
CA VAL A 198 20.03 31.49 25.14
C VAL A 198 20.12 32.72 24.23
N LYS A 199 21.06 32.67 23.28
CA LYS A 199 21.23 33.72 22.26
C LYS A 199 20.29 33.46 21.08
N SER A 200 19.81 34.51 20.43
CA SER A 200 19.08 34.39 19.17
C SER A 200 19.96 34.68 17.95
N LEU A 201 19.77 33.91 16.90
CA LEU A 201 20.20 34.21 15.53
C LEU A 201 18.96 34.42 14.68
N ASP A 202 18.74 35.66 14.26
CA ASP A 202 17.54 36.09 13.54
C ASP A 202 17.83 36.29 12.05
N LEU A 203 17.08 35.58 11.20
CA LEU A 203 17.36 35.43 9.78
C LEU A 203 16.14 35.78 8.93
N VAL A 204 16.40 36.43 7.79
CA VAL A 204 15.42 36.67 6.73
C VAL A 204 15.95 36.03 5.45
N SER A 205 15.25 35.01 4.94
CA SER A 205 15.54 34.34 3.67
C SER A 205 15.12 35.20 2.47
N THR A 206 15.44 34.75 1.26
CA THR A 206 15.00 35.46 0.05
C THR A 206 13.54 35.17 -0.30
N ASN A 207 13.05 33.99 0.10
CA ASN A 207 11.69 33.53 -0.14
C ASN A 207 11.23 32.56 0.97
N ALA A 208 9.94 32.26 1.00
CA ALA A 208 9.34 31.40 2.02
C ALA A 208 9.77 29.93 1.91
N GLU A 209 10.12 29.44 0.72
CA GLU A 209 10.58 28.05 0.54
C GLU A 209 11.94 27.84 1.23
N GLU A 210 12.86 28.78 1.10
CA GLU A 210 14.15 28.75 1.78
C GLU A 210 14.01 28.80 3.31
N ALA A 211 13.15 29.68 3.83
CA ALA A 211 12.90 29.74 5.27
C ALA A 211 12.37 28.39 5.78
N ARG A 212 11.35 27.83 5.12
CA ARG A 212 10.78 26.52 5.46
C ARG A 212 11.82 25.41 5.37
N THR A 213 12.63 25.38 4.33
CA THR A 213 13.70 24.39 4.13
C THR A 213 14.64 24.36 5.34
N TRP A 214 15.09 25.54 5.77
CA TRP A 214 15.98 25.67 6.93
C TRP A 214 15.29 25.33 8.25
N ILE A 215 14.06 25.78 8.46
CA ILE A 215 13.29 25.46 9.68
C ILE A 215 13.08 23.94 9.79
N THR A 216 12.64 23.29 8.71
CA THR A 216 12.38 21.85 8.67
C THR A 216 13.66 21.04 8.89
N GLY A 217 14.74 21.36 8.16
CA GLY A 217 16.00 20.65 8.32
C GLY A 217 16.64 20.85 9.69
N LEU A 218 16.56 22.04 10.28
CA LEU A 218 17.08 22.27 11.64
C LEU A 218 16.25 21.58 12.71
N LYS A 219 14.92 21.61 12.62
CA LYS A 219 14.04 20.86 13.53
C LYS A 219 14.31 19.36 13.44
N TYR A 220 14.57 18.85 12.24
CA TYR A 220 14.96 17.45 12.03
C TYR A 220 16.29 17.11 12.72
N LEU A 221 17.31 17.97 12.58
CA LEU A 221 18.61 17.77 13.24
C LEU A 221 18.50 17.88 14.77
N MET A 222 17.74 18.85 15.29
CA MET A 222 17.49 19.02 16.73
C MET A 222 16.71 17.88 17.37
N ALA A 223 15.87 17.19 16.59
CA ALA A 223 15.20 15.99 17.06
C ALA A 223 16.16 14.80 17.28
N GLY A 224 17.47 14.99 17.05
CA GLY A 224 18.50 13.97 17.31
C GLY A 224 18.45 12.80 16.34
N ILE A 225 17.72 12.95 15.23
CA ILE A 225 17.40 11.86 14.32
C ILE A 225 18.62 11.52 13.44
N SER A 226 19.74 12.24 13.48
CA SER A 226 20.93 11.87 12.70
C SER A 226 21.64 10.61 13.22
N ASP A 227 21.36 10.16 14.44
CA ASP A 227 22.06 9.08 15.13
C ASP A 227 21.07 8.13 15.86
N GLU A 228 21.20 6.82 15.63
CA GLU A 228 20.24 5.80 16.15
C GLU A 228 20.22 5.75 17.69
N ASP A 229 21.37 5.95 18.34
CA ASP A 229 21.53 5.92 19.81
C ASP A 229 20.79 7.06 20.54
N SER A 230 20.48 8.13 19.80
CA SER A 230 19.79 9.30 20.34
C SER A 230 18.26 9.14 20.36
N LEU A 231 17.71 8.28 19.51
CA LEU A 231 16.27 7.94 19.47
C LEU A 231 15.88 7.01 20.63
N ALA A 232 16.79 6.12 21.05
CA ALA A 232 16.55 5.13 22.09
C ALA A 232 16.32 5.73 23.49
N ARG A 233 16.92 6.89 23.79
CA ARG A 233 16.93 7.52 25.13
C ARG A 233 15.67 8.31 25.51
N ARG A 234 14.78 8.58 24.53
CA ARG A 234 13.62 9.47 24.73
C ARG A 234 12.41 8.78 25.37
N GLN A 235 12.29 7.46 25.23
CA GLN A 235 11.07 6.69 25.51
C GLN A 235 11.03 6.01 26.89
N ARG A 236 10.94 6.80 27.95
CA ARG A 236 11.00 6.29 29.35
C ARG A 236 9.87 5.32 29.75
N THR A 237 8.67 5.42 29.17
CA THR A 237 7.57 4.47 29.44
C THR A 237 7.80 3.12 28.75
N ARG A 238 8.57 3.09 27.66
CA ARG A 238 8.96 1.86 26.97
C ARG A 238 9.90 1.01 27.82
N ASP A 239 10.81 1.65 28.56
CA ASP A 239 11.80 0.96 29.40
C ASP A 239 11.16 0.10 30.49
N GLN A 240 10.04 0.55 31.07
CA GLN A 240 9.33 -0.20 32.11
C GLN A 240 8.67 -1.48 31.55
N TRP A 241 8.08 -1.41 30.35
CA TRP A 241 7.57 -2.59 29.65
C TRP A 241 8.68 -3.52 29.16
N LEU A 242 9.81 -2.96 28.72
CA LEU A 242 10.99 -3.74 28.35
C LEU A 242 11.50 -4.55 29.54
N GLN A 243 11.37 -4.04 30.76
CA GLN A 243 11.75 -4.78 31.96
C GLN A 243 10.89 -6.02 32.19
N GLN A 244 9.57 -5.91 32.01
CA GLN A 244 8.69 -7.06 32.05
C GLN A 244 9.01 -8.07 30.92
N THR A 245 9.24 -7.56 29.70
CA THR A 245 9.59 -8.37 28.54
C THR A 245 10.90 -9.12 28.73
N PHE A 246 11.90 -8.47 29.34
CA PHE A 246 13.18 -9.05 29.70
C PHE A 246 12.98 -10.20 30.70
N SER A 247 12.23 -9.96 31.79
CA SER A 247 11.95 -11.00 32.79
C SER A 247 11.16 -12.18 32.24
N GLU A 248 10.28 -11.97 31.25
CA GLU A 248 9.59 -13.07 30.57
C GLU A 248 10.48 -13.84 29.59
N ALA A 249 11.48 -13.19 29.01
CA ALA A 249 12.40 -13.78 28.06
C ALA A 249 13.54 -14.55 28.75
N ASP A 250 13.94 -14.12 29.95
CA ASP A 250 14.92 -14.77 30.82
C ASP A 250 14.29 -16.02 31.46
N LYS A 251 14.41 -17.17 30.77
CA LYS A 251 13.76 -18.41 31.19
C LYS A 251 14.54 -19.13 32.28
N ASN A 252 15.86 -18.94 32.30
CA ASN A 252 16.75 -19.58 33.27
C ASN A 252 16.88 -18.76 34.57
N GLY A 253 16.43 -17.50 34.57
CA GLY A 253 16.44 -16.60 35.72
C GLY A 253 17.84 -16.13 36.10
N ASP A 254 18.80 -16.15 35.17
CA ASP A 254 20.19 -15.77 35.44
C ASP A 254 20.42 -14.25 35.39
N GLY A 255 19.39 -13.47 35.06
CA GLY A 255 19.43 -12.02 35.01
C GLY A 255 20.04 -11.47 33.73
N THR A 256 20.26 -12.31 32.72
CA THR A 256 20.77 -11.96 31.38
C THR A 256 19.98 -12.70 30.29
N LEU A 257 20.11 -12.29 29.03
CA LEU A 257 19.48 -12.99 27.90
C LEU A 257 20.51 -13.61 26.98
N SER A 258 20.43 -14.94 26.82
CA SER A 258 21.21 -15.64 25.80
C SER A 258 20.68 -15.36 24.38
N ILE A 259 21.53 -15.57 23.37
CA ILE A 259 21.11 -15.47 21.95
C ILE A 259 19.90 -16.38 21.61
N GLY A 260 19.77 -17.52 22.31
CA GLY A 260 18.65 -18.44 22.15
C GLY A 260 17.33 -17.87 22.66
N GLU A 261 17.36 -17.22 23.83
CA GLU A 261 16.21 -16.53 24.42
C GLU A 261 15.80 -15.31 23.59
N VAL A 262 16.78 -14.54 23.12
CA VAL A 262 16.57 -13.43 22.17
C VAL A 262 15.88 -13.92 20.89
N HIS A 263 16.33 -15.02 20.29
CA HIS A 263 15.68 -15.59 19.11
C HIS A 263 14.23 -16.00 19.38
N HIS A 264 13.95 -16.59 20.53
CA HIS A 264 12.59 -16.97 20.90
C HIS A 264 11.70 -15.75 21.12
N LEU A 265 12.23 -14.71 21.76
CA LEU A 265 11.54 -13.45 21.97
C LEU A 265 11.19 -12.77 20.64
N LEU A 266 12.14 -12.65 19.71
CA LEU A 266 11.87 -12.05 18.39
C LEU A 266 10.79 -12.80 17.61
N HIS A 267 10.75 -14.13 17.72
CA HIS A 267 9.68 -14.94 17.14
C HIS A 267 8.32 -14.67 17.81
N LYS A 268 8.27 -14.53 19.14
CA LYS A 268 7.06 -14.17 19.90
C LYS A 268 6.53 -12.78 19.47
N LEU A 269 7.42 -11.84 19.18
CA LEU A 269 7.11 -10.47 18.74
C LEU A 269 6.82 -10.35 17.24
N ASN A 270 6.76 -11.49 16.54
CA ASN A 270 6.52 -11.54 15.09
C ASN A 270 7.57 -10.75 14.29
N VAL A 271 8.81 -10.65 14.76
CA VAL A 271 9.94 -10.00 14.08
C VAL A 271 10.68 -11.04 13.26
N ASN A 272 10.58 -10.95 11.94
CA ASN A 272 11.24 -11.89 11.02
C ASN A 272 12.56 -11.30 10.50
N LEU A 273 13.66 -11.64 11.17
CA LEU A 273 15.01 -11.24 10.77
C LEU A 273 15.90 -12.46 10.51
N PRO A 274 16.77 -12.42 9.48
CA PRO A 274 17.75 -13.48 9.25
C PRO A 274 18.62 -13.70 10.50
N LYS A 275 18.88 -14.97 10.84
CA LYS A 275 19.66 -15.33 12.05
C LYS A 275 21.02 -14.62 12.13
N GLN A 276 21.67 -14.43 10.97
CA GLN A 276 22.95 -13.74 10.89
C GLN A 276 22.86 -12.26 11.29
N LYS A 277 21.78 -11.58 10.90
CA LYS A 277 21.57 -10.17 11.28
C LYS A 277 21.27 -10.03 12.77
N VAL A 278 20.48 -10.94 13.33
CA VAL A 278 20.22 -10.99 14.78
C VAL A 278 21.52 -11.18 15.56
N ARG A 279 22.41 -12.10 15.13
CA ARG A 279 23.72 -12.30 15.77
C ARG A 279 24.61 -11.06 15.70
N GLN A 280 24.65 -10.38 14.56
CA GLN A 280 25.42 -9.15 14.41
C GLN A 280 24.91 -8.08 15.40
N MET A 281 23.60 -7.86 15.42
CA MET A 281 23.01 -6.84 16.30
C MET A 281 23.15 -7.20 17.78
N PHE A 282 23.12 -8.49 18.11
CA PHE A 282 23.39 -8.96 19.46
C PHE A 282 24.83 -8.61 19.87
N GLN A 283 25.82 -8.86 19.00
CA GLN A 283 27.23 -8.50 19.25
C GLN A 283 27.47 -6.99 19.30
N GLU A 284 26.69 -6.21 18.56
CA GLU A 284 26.75 -4.73 18.61
C GLU A 284 26.19 -4.17 19.93
N ALA A 285 25.24 -4.87 20.55
CA ALA A 285 24.61 -4.48 21.80
C ALA A 285 25.28 -5.06 23.07
N ASP A 286 25.96 -6.19 22.94
CA ASP A 286 26.80 -6.86 23.95
C ASP A 286 28.12 -6.06 24.10
N THR A 287 28.07 -5.04 24.96
CA THR A 287 29.13 -4.03 25.13
C THR A 287 29.89 -4.18 26.43
N ASP A 288 29.41 -5.03 27.33
CA ASP A 288 30.05 -5.30 28.60
C ASP A 288 31.24 -6.28 28.49
N ASP A 289 31.94 -6.48 29.61
CA ASP A 289 33.11 -7.36 29.66
C ASP A 289 32.72 -8.86 29.67
N ASN A 290 31.42 -9.17 29.79
CA ASN A 290 30.88 -10.51 30.00
C ASN A 290 30.13 -11.02 28.76
N GLN A 291 30.87 -11.10 27.66
CA GLN A 291 30.38 -11.44 26.33
C GLN A 291 29.59 -12.76 26.28
N GLY A 292 28.51 -12.75 25.50
CA GLY A 292 27.67 -13.93 25.20
C GLY A 292 26.25 -13.87 25.78
N SER A 293 25.91 -12.79 26.48
CA SER A 293 24.61 -12.57 27.11
C SER A 293 24.29 -11.08 27.16
N LEU A 294 23.02 -10.67 27.04
CA LEU A 294 22.64 -9.26 27.18
C LEU A 294 22.07 -8.99 28.58
N GLY A 295 22.66 -8.03 29.29
CA GLY A 295 22.04 -7.45 30.49
C GLY A 295 20.79 -6.63 30.14
N PHE A 296 20.05 -6.17 31.15
CA PHE A 296 18.80 -5.42 30.91
C PHE A 296 18.99 -4.13 30.08
N GLU A 297 20.05 -3.37 30.35
CA GLU A 297 20.33 -2.13 29.62
C GLU A 297 20.73 -2.40 28.15
N GLU A 298 21.51 -3.46 27.92
CA GLU A 298 21.93 -3.91 26.60
C GLU A 298 20.76 -4.50 25.81
N PHE A 299 19.89 -5.29 26.47
CA PHE A 299 18.64 -5.75 25.91
C PHE A 299 17.74 -4.59 25.49
N CYS A 300 17.64 -3.54 26.34
CA CYS A 300 16.90 -2.34 25.97
C CYS A 300 17.48 -1.72 24.70
N SER A 301 18.80 -1.53 24.62
CA SER A 301 19.45 -0.99 23.41
C SER A 301 19.19 -1.87 22.18
N PHE A 302 19.43 -3.18 22.30
CA PHE A 302 19.20 -4.18 21.27
C PHE A 302 17.75 -4.16 20.74
N TYR A 303 16.78 -4.23 21.65
CA TYR A 303 15.36 -4.24 21.31
C TYR A 303 14.99 -2.97 20.58
N LYS A 304 15.44 -1.81 21.06
CA LYS A 304 15.12 -0.51 20.47
C LYS A 304 15.66 -0.39 19.05
N ILE A 305 16.87 -0.87 18.78
CA ILE A 305 17.45 -0.85 17.42
C ILE A 305 16.62 -1.76 16.48
N ILE A 306 16.15 -2.91 16.97
CA ILE A 306 15.39 -3.86 16.16
C ILE A 306 13.94 -3.42 15.92
N SER A 307 13.28 -2.89 16.95
CA SER A 307 11.85 -2.61 16.92
C SER A 307 11.51 -1.20 16.47
N THR A 308 12.43 -0.24 16.64
CA THR A 308 12.15 1.17 16.36
C THR A 308 12.39 1.48 14.89
N ARG A 309 11.35 1.32 14.08
CA ARG A 309 11.35 1.82 12.72
C ARG A 309 11.30 3.35 12.70
N ARG A 310 12.39 3.96 12.24
CA ARG A 310 12.57 5.42 12.17
C ARG A 310 11.48 6.12 11.38
N ASP A 311 11.04 5.54 10.26
CA ASP A 311 9.96 6.06 9.43
C ASP A 311 8.61 6.06 10.16
N LEU A 312 8.29 4.97 10.88
CA LEU A 312 7.06 4.87 11.67
C LEU A 312 7.07 5.84 12.87
N TYR A 313 8.21 6.02 13.51
CA TYR A 313 8.36 6.97 14.61
C TYR A 313 8.13 8.42 14.16
N LEU A 314 8.63 8.79 12.98
CA LEU A 314 8.38 10.11 12.40
C LEU A 314 6.89 10.35 12.13
N ILE A 315 6.19 9.35 11.60
CA ILE A 315 4.74 9.43 11.39
C ILE A 315 4.05 9.62 12.74
N MET A 316 4.34 8.77 13.73
CA MET A 316 3.74 8.86 15.06
C MET A 316 3.90 10.26 15.66
N ILE A 317 5.12 10.81 15.65
CA ILE A 317 5.41 12.15 16.18
C ILE A 317 4.68 13.26 15.43
N SER A 318 4.50 13.13 14.11
CA SER A 318 3.78 14.14 13.33
C SER A 318 2.29 14.21 13.69
N TYR A 319 1.69 13.08 14.06
CA TYR A 319 0.28 12.99 14.42
C TYR A 319 0.03 13.20 15.91
N SER A 320 1.01 12.89 16.76
CA SER A 320 0.93 13.03 18.21
C SER A 320 1.29 14.43 18.73
N ASN A 321 1.48 15.41 17.85
CA ASN A 321 1.97 16.75 18.22
C ASN A 321 3.26 16.70 19.07
N GLN A 322 4.22 15.86 18.66
CA GLN A 322 5.50 15.62 19.34
C GLN A 322 5.42 14.93 20.71
N LYS A 323 4.28 14.34 21.05
CA LYS A 323 4.19 13.35 22.13
C LYS A 323 4.84 12.04 21.66
N GLU A 324 5.42 11.27 22.57
CA GLU A 324 5.97 9.94 22.25
C GLU A 324 4.91 8.84 22.29
N VAL A 325 3.63 9.22 22.32
CA VAL A 325 2.45 8.36 22.32
C VAL A 325 1.33 9.06 21.54
N LEU A 326 0.45 8.27 20.91
CA LEU A 326 -0.80 8.73 20.30
C LEU A 326 -1.95 8.51 21.29
N ASP A 327 -2.69 9.54 21.65
CA ASP A 327 -3.99 9.33 22.29
C ASP A 327 -5.07 8.98 21.26
N LEU A 328 -6.29 8.68 21.71
CA LEU A 328 -7.39 8.30 20.81
C LEU A 328 -7.70 9.40 19.76
N HIS A 329 -7.49 10.67 20.09
CA HIS A 329 -7.72 11.76 19.15
C HIS A 329 -6.60 11.82 18.09
N ASP A 330 -5.34 11.70 18.51
CA ASP A 330 -4.22 11.64 17.57
C ASP A 330 -4.33 10.42 16.64
N LEU A 331 -4.75 9.27 17.18
CA LEU A 331 -4.95 8.04 16.43
C LEU A 331 -6.09 8.19 15.41
N ALA A 332 -7.22 8.77 15.80
CA ALA A 332 -8.30 9.09 14.86
C ALA A 332 -7.79 10.00 13.74
N HIS A 333 -7.06 11.06 14.09
CA HIS A 333 -6.50 12.00 13.11
C HIS A 333 -5.54 11.31 12.13
N PHE A 334 -4.73 10.36 12.60
CA PHE A 334 -3.88 9.53 11.74
C PHE A 334 -4.70 8.64 10.79
N LEU A 335 -5.70 7.94 11.30
CA LEU A 335 -6.51 7.02 10.50
C LEU A 335 -7.35 7.76 9.45
N GLU A 336 -7.89 8.93 9.78
CA GLU A 336 -8.68 9.74 8.83
C GLU A 336 -7.80 10.40 7.77
N ASN A 337 -6.68 11.01 8.17
CA ASN A 337 -5.89 11.84 7.27
C ASN A 337 -4.81 11.06 6.53
N GLU A 338 -4.16 10.09 7.17
CA GLU A 338 -3.13 9.26 6.53
C GLU A 338 -3.77 8.04 5.86
N GLN A 339 -4.53 7.24 6.63
CA GLN A 339 -5.10 5.98 6.16
C GLN A 339 -6.41 6.16 5.38
N LYS A 340 -6.94 7.39 5.30
CA LYS A 340 -8.18 7.75 4.58
C LYS A 340 -9.42 6.97 5.03
N MET A 341 -9.40 6.47 6.26
CA MET A 341 -10.55 5.79 6.86
C MET A 341 -11.65 6.81 7.16
N ARG A 342 -12.91 6.41 6.97
CA ARG A 342 -14.08 7.26 7.22
C ARG A 342 -15.02 6.59 8.22
N GLY A 343 -15.78 7.41 8.93
CA GLY A 343 -16.80 6.90 9.87
C GLY A 343 -16.20 6.16 11.06
N LEU A 344 -15.02 6.58 11.53
CA LEU A 344 -14.38 5.98 12.69
C LEU A 344 -15.26 6.16 13.93
N VAL A 345 -15.64 5.04 14.54
CA VAL A 345 -16.31 5.01 15.84
C VAL A 345 -15.27 4.95 16.95
N LYS A 346 -15.58 5.53 18.11
CA LYS A 346 -14.63 5.59 19.24
C LYS A 346 -14.23 4.20 19.72
N GLU A 347 -15.17 3.26 19.69
CA GLU A 347 -14.99 1.87 20.11
C GLU A 347 -13.89 1.19 19.29
N TYR A 348 -13.82 1.46 17.98
CA TYR A 348 -12.78 0.92 17.11
C TYR A 348 -11.37 1.43 17.50
N LEU A 349 -11.26 2.71 17.87
CA LEU A 349 -9.99 3.28 18.34
C LEU A 349 -9.55 2.66 19.67
N VAL A 350 -10.50 2.43 20.57
CA VAL A 350 -10.26 1.74 21.85
C VAL A 350 -9.79 0.31 21.61
N ASP A 351 -10.41 -0.40 20.66
CA ASP A 351 -10.04 -1.77 20.29
C ASP A 351 -8.62 -1.83 19.72
N ILE A 352 -8.23 -0.86 18.89
CA ILE A 352 -6.85 -0.75 18.39
C ILE A 352 -5.88 -0.65 19.57
N VAL A 353 -6.09 0.32 20.47
CA VAL A 353 -5.17 0.52 21.61
C VAL A 353 -5.14 -0.73 22.49
N THR A 354 -6.29 -1.31 22.79
CA THR A 354 -6.41 -2.50 23.64
C THR A 354 -5.72 -3.72 23.06
N LYS A 355 -5.79 -3.89 21.74
CA LYS A 355 -5.24 -5.05 21.04
C LYS A 355 -3.74 -4.94 20.79
N PHE A 356 -3.25 -3.74 20.52
CA PHE A 356 -1.90 -3.55 19.99
C PHE A 356 -0.93 -2.90 20.97
N GLU A 357 -1.38 -2.13 21.96
CA GLU A 357 -0.49 -1.49 22.93
C GLU A 357 0.08 -2.51 23.92
N PRO A 358 1.41 -2.71 23.96
CA PRO A 358 1.99 -3.73 24.82
C PRO A 358 2.27 -3.24 26.25
N CYS A 359 2.43 -1.91 26.48
CA CYS A 359 2.74 -1.34 27.79
C CYS A 359 1.46 -1.16 28.63
N PRO A 360 1.34 -1.81 29.81
CA PRO A 360 0.15 -1.70 30.66
C PRO A 360 -0.17 -0.28 31.11
N GLU A 361 0.84 0.53 31.40
CA GLU A 361 0.67 1.93 31.83
C GLU A 361 0.10 2.81 30.70
N ASN A 362 0.53 2.56 29.46
CA ASN A 362 -0.02 3.22 28.29
C ASN A 362 -1.45 2.76 28.01
N LEU A 363 -1.73 1.46 28.17
CA LEU A 363 -3.07 0.91 28.05
C LEU A 363 -4.03 1.51 29.08
N GLN A 364 -3.62 1.63 30.35
CA GLN A 364 -4.40 2.30 31.40
C GLN A 364 -4.73 3.76 31.05
N ARG A 365 -3.81 4.44 30.36
CA ARG A 365 -3.97 5.82 29.90
C ARG A 365 -4.70 5.92 28.56
N MET A 366 -5.04 4.80 27.93
CA MET A 366 -5.61 4.70 26.58
C MET A 366 -4.79 5.46 25.53
N VAL A 367 -3.47 5.23 25.54
CA VAL A 367 -2.53 5.78 24.55
C VAL A 367 -1.75 4.66 23.87
N LEU A 368 -1.36 4.89 22.62
CA LEU A 368 -0.59 3.98 21.78
C LEU A 368 0.86 4.49 21.66
N GLY A 369 1.83 3.73 22.15
CA GLY A 369 3.25 4.00 22.00
C GLY A 369 3.79 3.53 20.64
N ILE A 370 5.10 3.71 20.41
CA ILE A 370 5.72 3.36 19.12
C ILE A 370 5.63 1.86 18.80
N ASP A 371 5.78 1.00 19.81
CA ASP A 371 5.69 -0.45 19.60
C ASP A 371 4.24 -0.86 19.31
N GLY A 372 3.26 -0.27 20.01
CA GLY A 372 1.84 -0.50 19.71
C GLY A 372 1.44 0.01 18.33
N PHE A 373 1.92 1.19 17.93
CA PHE A 373 1.70 1.74 16.60
C PHE A 373 2.33 0.87 15.51
N THR A 374 3.55 0.37 15.75
CA THR A 374 4.23 -0.56 14.84
C THR A 374 3.48 -1.89 14.72
N ASN A 375 2.99 -2.43 15.83
CA ASN A 375 2.19 -3.65 15.86
C ASN A 375 0.89 -3.48 15.07
N TYR A 376 0.19 -2.35 15.24
CA TYR A 376 -1.01 -2.03 14.48
C TYR A 376 -0.73 -2.02 12.96
N LEU A 377 0.28 -1.27 12.51
CA LEU A 377 0.61 -1.14 11.09
C LEU A 377 1.10 -2.42 10.43
N ARG A 378 1.63 -3.37 11.21
CA ARG A 378 2.03 -4.70 10.73
C ARG A 378 0.93 -5.74 10.84
N SER A 379 -0.22 -5.37 11.42
CA SER A 379 -1.37 -6.26 11.55
C SER A 379 -2.20 -6.28 10.27
N PRO A 380 -3.11 -7.26 10.09
CA PRO A 380 -4.06 -7.26 8.99
C PRO A 380 -4.95 -6.01 8.94
N ALA A 381 -5.12 -5.26 10.05
CA ALA A 381 -5.87 -4.00 10.06
C ALA A 381 -5.10 -2.84 9.41
N GLY A 382 -3.77 -2.96 9.30
CA GLY A 382 -2.90 -2.03 8.57
C GLY A 382 -2.49 -2.54 7.18
N ASP A 383 -3.14 -3.60 6.68
CA ASP A 383 -2.84 -4.15 5.36
C ASP A 383 -3.22 -3.17 4.25
N ILE A 384 -2.47 -3.20 3.15
CA ILE A 384 -2.75 -2.41 1.96
C ILE A 384 -4.08 -2.84 1.30
N PHE A 385 -4.46 -4.11 1.48
CA PHE A 385 -5.74 -4.64 0.99
C PHE A 385 -6.83 -4.46 2.03
N ASN A 386 -8.02 -4.01 1.61
CA ASN A 386 -9.18 -3.96 2.49
C ASN A 386 -9.53 -5.39 2.95
N PRO A 387 -9.45 -5.72 4.25
CA PRO A 387 -9.75 -7.06 4.74
C PRO A 387 -11.19 -7.51 4.47
N GLU A 388 -12.13 -6.57 4.30
CA GLU A 388 -13.52 -6.88 3.90
C GLU A 388 -13.60 -7.50 2.49
N HIS A 389 -12.57 -7.27 1.65
CA HIS A 389 -12.48 -7.83 0.31
C HIS A 389 -11.89 -9.25 0.28
N ASN A 390 -11.54 -9.82 1.44
CA ASN A 390 -11.16 -11.24 1.54
C ASN A 390 -12.36 -12.18 1.39
N GLN A 391 -13.57 -11.62 1.44
CA GLN A 391 -14.82 -12.32 1.16
C GLN A 391 -15.52 -11.67 -0.03
N VAL A 392 -16.52 -12.36 -0.58
CA VAL A 392 -17.33 -11.84 -1.69
C VAL A 392 -18.10 -10.62 -1.20
N ASN A 393 -17.82 -9.48 -1.79
CA ASN A 393 -18.39 -8.18 -1.40
C ASN A 393 -19.13 -7.48 -2.53
N GLN A 394 -19.09 -8.08 -3.73
CA GLN A 394 -19.88 -7.64 -4.87
C GLN A 394 -21.34 -8.04 -4.67
N ASP A 395 -22.25 -7.24 -5.21
CA ASP A 395 -23.63 -7.68 -5.38
C ASP A 395 -23.66 -8.84 -6.36
N MET A 396 -24.05 -10.04 -5.90
CA MET A 396 -24.09 -11.27 -6.71
C MET A 396 -25.49 -11.55 -7.28
N THR A 397 -26.41 -10.60 -7.16
CA THR A 397 -27.80 -10.72 -7.61
C THR A 397 -28.07 -10.09 -8.98
N GLN A 398 -27.07 -9.45 -9.60
CA GLN A 398 -27.19 -8.92 -10.96
C GLN A 398 -27.20 -10.07 -11.99
N PRO A 399 -27.68 -9.82 -13.22
CA PRO A 399 -27.62 -10.80 -14.31
C PRO A 399 -26.19 -11.31 -14.57
N LEU A 400 -26.04 -12.59 -14.91
CA LEU A 400 -24.74 -13.25 -15.10
C LEU A 400 -23.80 -12.51 -16.09
N ASN A 401 -24.36 -11.88 -17.12
CA ASN A 401 -23.60 -11.10 -18.11
C ASN A 401 -23.08 -9.74 -17.61
N ASN A 402 -23.30 -9.38 -16.35
CA ASN A 402 -22.75 -8.17 -15.74
C ASN A 402 -21.42 -8.42 -14.99
N TYR A 403 -20.89 -9.64 -15.01
CA TYR A 403 -19.69 -10.03 -14.26
C TYR A 403 -18.55 -10.42 -15.21
N PHE A 404 -17.32 -10.10 -14.82
CA PHE A 404 -16.15 -10.76 -15.38
C PHE A 404 -16.04 -12.16 -14.79
N ILE A 405 -16.04 -13.17 -15.65
CA ILE A 405 -15.98 -14.59 -15.26
C ILE A 405 -14.57 -15.11 -15.56
N ALA A 406 -13.88 -15.60 -14.53
CA ALA A 406 -12.57 -16.23 -14.69
C ALA A 406 -12.71 -17.48 -15.58
N THR A 407 -12.07 -17.46 -16.74
CA THR A 407 -12.30 -18.43 -17.82
C THR A 407 -10.97 -19.05 -18.27
N SER A 408 -10.99 -20.35 -18.54
CA SER A 408 -9.87 -21.12 -19.07
C SER A 408 -10.19 -21.56 -20.49
N HIS A 409 -9.23 -21.37 -21.40
CA HIS A 409 -9.27 -21.86 -22.77
C HIS A 409 -8.44 -23.14 -22.89
N ASN A 410 -8.89 -24.12 -23.68
CA ASN A 410 -8.30 -25.45 -23.86
C ASN A 410 -7.79 -26.04 -22.53
N THR A 411 -8.68 -26.11 -21.55
CA THR A 411 -8.35 -26.39 -20.13
C THR A 411 -7.58 -27.69 -19.95
N TYR A 412 -7.77 -28.67 -20.82
CA TYR A 412 -7.12 -29.98 -20.75
C TYR A 412 -5.60 -29.93 -21.03
N LEU A 413 -5.08 -28.93 -21.73
CA LEU A 413 -3.67 -28.88 -22.14
C LEU A 413 -2.73 -28.43 -21.01
N THR A 414 -1.58 -29.11 -20.89
CA THR A 414 -0.52 -28.74 -19.92
C THR A 414 0.55 -27.81 -20.51
N GLY A 415 0.55 -27.60 -21.82
CA GLY A 415 1.61 -26.90 -22.54
C GLY A 415 1.14 -26.28 -23.85
N ASP A 416 1.92 -26.43 -24.91
CA ASP A 416 1.61 -25.88 -26.24
C ASP A 416 0.38 -26.53 -26.91
N GLN A 417 -0.15 -25.85 -27.93
CA GLN A 417 -1.37 -26.25 -28.64
C GLN A 417 -1.19 -27.44 -29.60
N LEU A 418 0.03 -27.88 -29.91
CA LEU A 418 0.27 -28.85 -30.99
C LEU A 418 0.72 -30.22 -30.50
N LEU A 419 1.57 -30.26 -29.46
CA LEU A 419 2.31 -31.45 -29.03
C LEU A 419 2.14 -31.78 -27.55
N SER A 420 1.52 -30.88 -26.77
CA SER A 420 1.50 -31.05 -25.32
C SER A 420 0.55 -32.14 -24.83
N GLN A 421 0.70 -32.50 -23.56
CA GLN A 421 -0.15 -33.50 -22.92
C GLN A 421 -1.49 -32.88 -22.53
N SER A 422 -2.56 -33.64 -22.75
CA SER A 422 -3.86 -33.43 -22.15
C SER A 422 -3.95 -34.18 -20.82
N ARG A 423 -4.40 -33.51 -19.76
CA ARG A 423 -4.50 -34.09 -18.42
C ARG A 423 -5.78 -33.69 -17.71
N VAL A 424 -6.42 -34.67 -17.08
CA VAL A 424 -7.63 -34.48 -16.29
C VAL A 424 -7.37 -33.56 -15.09
N GLU A 425 -6.17 -33.61 -14.50
CA GLU A 425 -5.78 -32.80 -13.34
C GLU A 425 -5.81 -31.29 -13.61
N MET A 426 -5.73 -30.87 -14.88
CA MET A 426 -5.79 -29.45 -15.23
C MET A 426 -7.14 -28.84 -14.87
N TYR A 427 -8.24 -29.57 -15.03
CA TYR A 427 -9.57 -29.15 -14.60
C TYR A 427 -9.62 -28.96 -13.08
N ALA A 428 -9.05 -29.89 -12.32
CA ALA A 428 -8.96 -29.77 -10.86
C ALA A 428 -8.15 -28.55 -10.45
N TYR A 429 -7.02 -28.30 -11.11
CA TYR A 429 -6.12 -27.18 -10.84
C TYR A 429 -6.81 -25.82 -11.06
N VAL A 430 -7.43 -25.60 -12.22
CA VAL A 430 -8.06 -24.31 -12.54
C VAL A 430 -9.30 -24.04 -11.67
N LEU A 431 -10.11 -25.05 -11.36
CA LEU A 431 -11.28 -24.89 -10.50
C LEU A 431 -10.89 -24.55 -9.06
N GLN A 432 -9.82 -25.15 -8.53
CA GLN A 432 -9.27 -24.82 -7.21
C GLN A 432 -8.63 -23.43 -7.16
N ALA A 433 -8.13 -22.92 -8.30
CA ALA A 433 -7.69 -21.54 -8.44
C ALA A 433 -8.85 -20.53 -8.55
N GLY A 434 -10.10 -21.00 -8.68
CA GLY A 434 -11.30 -20.17 -8.74
C GLY A 434 -11.84 -19.91 -10.15
N CYS A 435 -11.30 -20.55 -11.19
CA CYS A 435 -11.86 -20.50 -12.55
C CYS A 435 -13.31 -20.99 -12.56
N ARG A 436 -14.20 -20.31 -13.29
CA ARG A 436 -15.65 -20.56 -13.36
C ARG A 436 -16.16 -20.91 -14.76
N CYS A 437 -15.31 -20.89 -15.79
CA CYS A 437 -15.64 -21.37 -17.11
C CYS A 437 -14.48 -22.20 -17.65
N VAL A 438 -14.73 -23.45 -18.01
CA VAL A 438 -13.74 -24.39 -18.53
C VAL A 438 -14.17 -24.94 -19.88
N GLU A 439 -13.19 -25.25 -20.72
CA GLU A 439 -13.39 -25.70 -22.09
C GLU A 439 -13.15 -27.20 -22.23
N VAL A 440 -13.97 -27.86 -23.05
CA VAL A 440 -14.02 -29.31 -23.20
C VAL A 440 -14.24 -29.66 -24.69
N ASP A 441 -13.15 -29.91 -25.40
CA ASP A 441 -13.16 -30.22 -26.83
C ASP A 441 -13.41 -31.71 -27.04
N CYS A 442 -14.64 -32.06 -27.40
CA CYS A 442 -15.13 -33.42 -27.43
C CYS A 442 -15.01 -34.01 -28.84
N TRP A 443 -14.39 -35.18 -28.94
CA TRP A 443 -14.21 -35.93 -30.18
C TRP A 443 -14.63 -37.38 -29.98
N ASP A 444 -15.04 -38.03 -31.08
CA ASP A 444 -15.31 -39.47 -31.05
C ASP A 444 -14.06 -40.26 -30.65
N GLY A 445 -14.21 -41.15 -29.66
CA GLY A 445 -13.15 -42.07 -29.27
C GLY A 445 -13.45 -43.53 -29.63
N PRO A 446 -12.47 -44.42 -29.40
CA PRO A 446 -12.61 -45.84 -29.65
C PRO A 446 -13.69 -46.46 -28.74
N ASP A 447 -14.26 -47.59 -29.17
CA ASP A 447 -15.27 -48.35 -28.43
C ASP A 447 -16.54 -47.54 -28.06
N GLY A 448 -16.79 -46.45 -28.80
CA GLY A 448 -17.89 -45.54 -28.56
C GLY A 448 -17.74 -44.72 -27.27
N GLU A 449 -16.53 -44.52 -26.76
CA GLU A 449 -16.25 -43.65 -25.62
C GLU A 449 -15.79 -42.26 -26.08
N PRO A 450 -16.48 -41.16 -25.74
CA PRO A 450 -16.06 -39.81 -26.10
C PRO A 450 -14.75 -39.43 -25.41
N ILE A 451 -13.87 -38.78 -26.17
CA ILE A 451 -12.54 -38.33 -25.72
C ILE A 451 -12.41 -36.82 -25.82
N ILE A 452 -11.39 -36.28 -25.14
CA ILE A 452 -11.02 -34.88 -25.19
C ILE A 452 -9.58 -34.74 -25.67
N HIS A 453 -9.38 -33.92 -26.70
CA HIS A 453 -8.07 -33.45 -27.18
C HIS A 453 -8.24 -32.27 -28.14
N HIS A 454 -7.12 -31.65 -28.51
CA HIS A 454 -7.13 -30.63 -29.55
C HIS A 454 -7.16 -31.30 -30.93
N GLY A 455 -8.22 -31.05 -31.70
CA GLY A 455 -8.46 -31.66 -33.01
C GLY A 455 -7.30 -31.50 -33.99
N TYR A 456 -7.09 -32.49 -34.87
CA TYR A 456 -6.04 -32.46 -35.91
C TYR A 456 -4.60 -32.15 -35.42
N THR A 457 -4.31 -32.41 -34.13
CA THR A 457 -2.97 -32.22 -33.54
C THR A 457 -2.39 -33.53 -32.98
N LEU A 458 -1.17 -33.46 -32.42
CA LEU A 458 -0.49 -34.58 -31.77
C LEU A 458 -0.62 -34.53 -30.23
N THR A 459 -1.57 -33.76 -29.71
CA THR A 459 -1.86 -33.71 -28.28
C THR A 459 -2.38 -35.07 -27.78
N SER A 460 -2.11 -35.41 -26.51
CA SER A 460 -2.61 -36.67 -25.95
C SER A 460 -4.12 -36.59 -25.70
N LYS A 461 -4.75 -37.76 -25.52
CA LYS A 461 -6.22 -37.89 -25.37
C LYS A 461 -6.56 -38.29 -23.94
N ILE A 462 -7.65 -37.75 -23.41
CA ILE A 462 -8.24 -38.14 -22.12
C ILE A 462 -9.72 -38.47 -22.29
N LEU A 463 -10.30 -39.27 -21.40
CA LEU A 463 -11.71 -39.64 -21.49
C LEU A 463 -12.60 -38.48 -21.02
N PHE A 464 -13.70 -38.25 -21.74
CA PHE A 464 -14.70 -37.26 -21.35
C PHE A 464 -15.28 -37.54 -19.95
N LYS A 465 -15.56 -38.81 -19.66
CA LYS A 465 -16.09 -39.24 -18.36
C LYS A 465 -15.20 -38.81 -17.19
N ASP A 466 -13.89 -39.07 -17.27
CA ASP A 466 -12.93 -38.74 -16.22
C ASP A 466 -12.86 -37.23 -15.96
N VAL A 467 -13.03 -36.43 -17.03
CA VAL A 467 -13.10 -34.96 -16.93
C VAL A 467 -14.36 -34.52 -16.21
N ILE A 468 -15.54 -35.04 -16.55
CA ILE A 468 -16.79 -34.70 -15.87
C ILE A 468 -16.78 -35.15 -14.39
N GLU A 469 -16.22 -36.32 -14.08
CA GLU A 469 -16.04 -36.79 -12.70
C GLU A 469 -15.13 -35.86 -11.88
N THR A 470 -14.07 -35.37 -12.51
CA THR A 470 -13.14 -34.42 -11.90
C THR A 470 -13.80 -33.07 -11.67
N ILE A 471 -14.54 -32.55 -12.66
CA ILE A 471 -15.32 -31.31 -12.52
C ILE A 471 -16.33 -31.46 -11.38
N ASN A 472 -17.08 -32.55 -11.32
CA ASN A 472 -18.06 -32.81 -10.26
C ASN A 472 -17.45 -32.71 -8.86
N LYS A 473 -16.23 -33.25 -8.71
CA LYS A 473 -15.48 -33.24 -7.45
C LYS A 473 -14.99 -31.84 -7.05
N TYR A 474 -14.49 -31.05 -7.99
CA TYR A 474 -13.79 -29.78 -7.67
C TYR A 474 -14.59 -28.50 -7.95
N ALA A 475 -15.68 -28.56 -8.73
CA ALA A 475 -16.44 -27.41 -9.22
C ALA A 475 -16.71 -26.35 -8.14
N PHE A 476 -17.11 -26.76 -6.93
CA PHE A 476 -17.54 -25.84 -5.87
C PHE A 476 -16.63 -25.82 -4.64
N THR A 477 -15.42 -26.38 -4.73
CA THR A 477 -14.47 -26.45 -3.61
C THR A 477 -13.91 -25.09 -3.18
N LYS A 478 -13.60 -24.22 -4.16
CA LYS A 478 -13.06 -22.88 -3.91
C LYS A 478 -14.14 -21.79 -3.87
N SER A 479 -15.19 -21.95 -4.67
CA SER A 479 -16.25 -20.95 -4.87
C SER A 479 -17.61 -21.63 -5.06
N PRO A 480 -18.69 -21.16 -4.41
CA PRO A 480 -20.02 -21.74 -4.55
C PRO A 480 -20.76 -21.30 -5.83
N TYR A 481 -20.25 -20.29 -6.54
CA TYR A 481 -20.88 -19.72 -7.73
C TYR A 481 -20.77 -20.65 -8.95
N PRO A 482 -21.68 -20.51 -9.95
CA PRO A 482 -21.82 -21.47 -11.03
C PRO A 482 -20.54 -21.71 -11.83
N VAL A 483 -20.45 -22.92 -12.39
CA VAL A 483 -19.40 -23.29 -13.35
C VAL A 483 -20.03 -23.46 -14.74
N ILE A 484 -19.40 -22.89 -15.77
CA ILE A 484 -19.81 -23.03 -17.17
C ILE A 484 -18.88 -24.05 -17.84
N LEU A 485 -19.46 -25.06 -18.48
CA LEU A 485 -18.79 -25.99 -19.37
C LEU A 485 -18.98 -25.53 -20.81
N SER A 486 -17.93 -24.96 -21.40
CA SER A 486 -17.88 -24.66 -22.83
C SER A 486 -17.54 -25.94 -23.56
N ILE A 487 -18.52 -26.58 -24.17
CA ILE A 487 -18.34 -27.79 -24.98
C ILE A 487 -18.13 -27.35 -26.43
N GLU A 488 -17.01 -27.77 -27.01
CA GLU A 488 -16.77 -27.76 -28.44
C GLU A 488 -16.99 -29.20 -28.93
N ASN A 489 -18.01 -29.43 -29.76
CA ASN A 489 -18.55 -30.76 -30.02
C ASN A 489 -18.25 -31.27 -31.43
N HIS A 490 -17.43 -32.32 -31.54
CA HIS A 490 -17.10 -33.01 -32.79
C HIS A 490 -17.45 -34.51 -32.73
N CYS A 491 -18.35 -34.90 -31.82
CA CYS A 491 -18.78 -36.29 -31.66
C CYS A 491 -19.97 -36.61 -32.57
N THR A 492 -20.04 -37.84 -33.06
CA THR A 492 -21.25 -38.40 -33.69
C THR A 492 -22.44 -38.46 -32.71
N VAL A 493 -23.67 -38.44 -33.23
CA VAL A 493 -24.91 -38.51 -32.43
C VAL A 493 -24.92 -39.64 -31.38
N PRO A 494 -24.47 -40.88 -31.66
CA PRO A 494 -24.38 -41.92 -30.64
C PRO A 494 -23.44 -41.55 -29.46
N GLN A 495 -22.30 -40.92 -29.73
CA GLN A 495 -21.39 -40.50 -28.66
C GLN A 495 -21.87 -39.22 -27.97
N GLN A 496 -22.58 -38.32 -28.66
CA GLN A 496 -23.26 -37.19 -28.01
C GLN A 496 -24.31 -37.66 -26.99
N LYS A 497 -25.11 -38.69 -27.33
CA LYS A 497 -26.05 -39.32 -26.39
C LYS A 497 -25.32 -39.82 -25.13
N LYS A 498 -24.16 -40.45 -25.31
CA LYS A 498 -23.31 -40.92 -24.22
C LYS A 498 -22.71 -39.79 -23.38
N MET A 499 -22.28 -38.69 -24.01
CA MET A 499 -21.86 -37.48 -23.30
C MET A 499 -22.98 -36.93 -22.42
N ALA A 500 -24.21 -36.86 -22.96
CA ALA A 500 -25.38 -36.40 -22.22
C ALA A 500 -25.74 -37.34 -21.05
N GLU A 501 -25.60 -38.66 -21.23
CA GLU A 501 -25.71 -39.64 -20.14
C GLU A 501 -24.68 -39.36 -19.03
N TYR A 502 -23.39 -39.24 -19.37
CA TYR A 502 -22.35 -38.94 -18.37
C TYR A 502 -22.58 -37.62 -17.64
N LEU A 503 -22.97 -36.55 -18.35
CA LEU A 503 -23.31 -35.27 -17.71
C LEU A 503 -24.44 -35.44 -16.69
N ARG A 504 -25.52 -36.14 -17.03
CA ARG A 504 -26.66 -36.37 -16.14
C ARG A 504 -26.31 -37.27 -14.95
N GLU A 505 -25.64 -38.39 -15.20
CA GLU A 505 -25.31 -39.38 -14.18
C GLU A 505 -24.30 -38.87 -13.15
N VAL A 506 -23.29 -38.14 -13.63
CA VAL A 506 -22.16 -37.69 -12.79
C VAL A 506 -22.48 -36.37 -12.09
N LEU A 507 -23.06 -35.38 -12.78
CA LEU A 507 -23.32 -34.07 -12.19
C LEU A 507 -24.65 -34.00 -11.44
N GLN A 508 -25.62 -34.86 -11.77
CA GLN A 508 -26.89 -35.00 -11.05
C GLN A 508 -27.58 -33.65 -10.81
N ASP A 509 -27.90 -33.32 -9.56
CA ASP A 509 -28.57 -32.07 -9.15
C ASP A 509 -27.72 -30.81 -9.39
N LYS A 510 -26.41 -30.94 -9.60
CA LYS A 510 -25.54 -29.83 -9.98
C LYS A 510 -25.75 -29.43 -11.43
N LEU A 511 -26.15 -30.32 -12.33
CA LEU A 511 -26.43 -29.97 -13.71
C LEU A 511 -27.70 -29.12 -13.78
N ASP A 512 -27.59 -27.90 -14.30
CA ASP A 512 -28.77 -27.08 -14.51
C ASP A 512 -29.49 -27.48 -15.81
N LEU A 513 -30.73 -27.95 -15.66
CA LEU A 513 -31.62 -28.30 -16.77
C LEU A 513 -32.81 -27.32 -16.87
N SER A 514 -32.74 -26.20 -16.15
CA SER A 514 -33.81 -25.21 -16.15
C SER A 514 -33.89 -24.51 -17.51
N SER A 515 -35.10 -24.31 -18.01
CA SER A 515 -35.31 -23.53 -19.23
C SER A 515 -35.53 -22.07 -18.86
N VAL A 516 -34.60 -21.21 -19.29
CA VAL A 516 -34.84 -19.76 -19.28
C VAL A 516 -35.60 -19.44 -20.56
N ASN A 517 -36.90 -19.13 -20.45
CA ASN A 517 -37.66 -18.60 -21.57
C ASN A 517 -37.19 -17.17 -21.84
N VAL A 518 -36.29 -17.01 -22.82
CA VAL A 518 -35.67 -15.72 -23.18
C VAL A 518 -36.74 -14.71 -23.65
N ASN A 519 -37.87 -15.18 -24.18
CA ASN A 519 -38.98 -14.33 -24.63
C ASN A 519 -39.77 -13.75 -23.44
N GLU A 520 -39.79 -14.43 -22.30
CA GLU A 520 -40.46 -13.99 -21.07
C GLU A 520 -39.50 -13.27 -20.10
N CYS A 521 -38.26 -13.75 -20.01
CA CYS A 521 -37.24 -13.21 -19.12
C CYS A 521 -36.14 -12.53 -19.92
N LYS A 522 -36.23 -11.20 -20.05
CA LYS A 522 -35.24 -10.35 -20.75
C LYS A 522 -33.85 -10.28 -20.06
N LYS A 523 -33.61 -11.07 -19.00
CA LYS A 523 -32.39 -11.04 -18.18
C LYS A 523 -31.94 -12.45 -17.86
N LEU A 524 -30.63 -12.68 -17.90
CA LEU A 524 -30.03 -13.93 -17.42
C LEU A 524 -30.20 -14.07 -15.90
N PRO A 525 -30.29 -15.30 -15.36
CA PRO A 525 -30.26 -15.53 -13.92
C PRO A 525 -28.96 -15.00 -13.30
N SER A 526 -29.01 -14.68 -12.01
CA SER A 526 -27.85 -14.16 -11.28
C SER A 526 -26.94 -15.29 -10.79
N PRO A 527 -25.63 -15.01 -10.55
CA PRO A 527 -24.74 -15.97 -9.91
C PRO A 527 -25.29 -16.50 -8.57
N GLU A 528 -25.99 -15.67 -7.81
CA GLU A 528 -26.60 -16.04 -6.53
C GLU A 528 -27.62 -17.17 -6.66
N ILE A 529 -28.53 -17.07 -7.64
CA ILE A 529 -29.56 -18.09 -7.89
C ILE A 529 -28.95 -19.39 -8.43
N LEU A 530 -27.85 -19.26 -9.18
CA LEU A 530 -27.15 -20.37 -9.81
C LEU A 530 -26.05 -21.01 -8.94
N LYS A 531 -26.01 -20.73 -7.63
CA LYS A 531 -25.03 -21.35 -6.72
C LYS A 531 -25.12 -22.87 -6.78
N GLY A 532 -23.96 -23.52 -6.86
CA GLY A 532 -23.84 -24.98 -6.94
C GLY A 532 -24.26 -25.57 -8.29
N LYS A 533 -24.51 -24.75 -9.31
CA LYS A 533 -24.94 -25.21 -10.64
C LYS A 533 -23.81 -25.24 -11.67
N VAL A 534 -23.88 -26.26 -12.53
CA VAL A 534 -23.05 -26.43 -13.71
C VAL A 534 -23.92 -26.18 -14.93
N LEU A 535 -23.52 -25.19 -15.72
CA LEU A 535 -24.19 -24.78 -16.95
C LEU A 535 -23.45 -25.37 -18.15
N VAL A 536 -24.18 -25.81 -19.17
CA VAL A 536 -23.59 -26.27 -20.43
C VAL A 536 -23.76 -25.18 -21.49
N LYS A 537 -22.64 -24.75 -22.06
CA LYS A 537 -22.59 -23.93 -23.28
C LYS A 537 -22.25 -24.87 -24.44
N GLY A 538 -23.12 -24.93 -25.43
CA GLY A 538 -22.93 -25.67 -26.67
C GLY A 538 -24.00 -25.30 -27.69
N LYS A 539 -23.91 -25.85 -28.90
CA LYS A 539 -24.96 -25.71 -29.94
C LYS A 539 -26.28 -26.30 -29.44
N LYS A 540 -27.39 -25.68 -29.84
CA LYS A 540 -28.75 -26.10 -29.47
C LYS A 540 -29.62 -26.15 -30.72
N LEU A 541 -30.28 -27.28 -30.92
CA LEU A 541 -31.26 -27.43 -31.99
C LEU A 541 -32.47 -26.48 -31.81
N PRO A 542 -33.13 -26.06 -32.90
CA PRO A 542 -34.35 -25.26 -32.84
C PRO A 542 -35.44 -25.96 -32.00
N ALA A 543 -36.25 -25.17 -31.28
CA ALA A 543 -37.30 -25.71 -30.40
C ALA A 543 -38.48 -26.36 -31.15
N ASN A 544 -38.56 -26.21 -32.48
CA ASN A 544 -39.68 -26.61 -33.33
C ASN A 544 -39.33 -27.78 -34.28
N LEU A 545 -38.42 -28.67 -33.89
CA LEU A 545 -38.17 -29.88 -34.68
C LEU A 545 -39.36 -30.85 -34.55
N ASP A 546 -39.81 -31.38 -35.69
CA ASP A 546 -40.78 -32.45 -35.74
C ASP A 546 -40.22 -33.68 -34.98
N PRO A 547 -40.96 -34.32 -34.06
CA PRO A 547 -40.52 -35.56 -33.41
C PRO A 547 -40.16 -36.68 -34.39
N ASP A 548 -40.62 -36.60 -35.65
CA ASP A 548 -40.28 -37.52 -36.74
C ASP A 548 -39.17 -37.01 -37.68
N ALA A 549 -38.57 -35.85 -37.40
CA ALA A 549 -37.40 -35.37 -38.16
C ALA A 549 -36.19 -36.29 -37.92
N GLU A 550 -35.42 -36.59 -38.97
CA GLU A 550 -34.17 -37.35 -38.84
C GLU A 550 -33.25 -36.70 -37.79
N GLU A 551 -32.54 -37.52 -37.01
CA GLU A 551 -31.65 -37.04 -35.93
C GLU A 551 -30.62 -36.06 -36.50
N GLY A 552 -30.89 -34.76 -36.35
CA GLY A 552 -30.00 -33.70 -36.83
C GLY A 552 -28.68 -33.71 -36.06
N ASP A 553 -27.57 -33.55 -36.79
CA ASP A 553 -26.24 -33.43 -36.19
C ASP A 553 -26.03 -32.01 -35.61
N VAL A 554 -25.34 -31.94 -34.47
CA VAL A 554 -24.92 -30.70 -33.80
C VAL A 554 -23.40 -30.70 -33.63
N SER A 555 -22.69 -30.80 -34.75
CA SER A 555 -21.23 -30.72 -34.79
C SER A 555 -20.73 -29.28 -34.94
N ASP A 556 -19.51 -29.03 -34.46
CA ASP A 556 -18.75 -27.78 -34.62
C ASP A 556 -17.85 -27.77 -35.86
N GLU A 557 -17.97 -28.77 -36.73
CA GLU A 557 -17.36 -28.76 -38.05
C GLU A 557 -18.15 -27.83 -38.99
N ASP A 558 -17.52 -26.74 -39.46
CA ASP A 558 -18.07 -25.87 -40.51
C ASP A 558 -18.19 -26.68 -41.82
N THR A 559 -19.40 -27.06 -42.23
CA THR A 559 -19.71 -27.26 -43.65
C THR A 559 -19.90 -25.88 -44.27
N GLY A 560 -18.79 -25.21 -44.59
CA GLY A 560 -18.76 -23.85 -45.13
C GLY A 560 -19.32 -23.69 -46.56
N ASP A 561 -20.40 -24.39 -46.93
CA ASP A 561 -20.96 -24.40 -48.29
C ASP A 561 -22.51 -24.26 -48.32
N GLU A 562 -23.14 -23.65 -47.31
CA GLU A 562 -24.57 -23.29 -47.40
C GLU A 562 -24.77 -21.80 -47.13
N GLU A 563 -24.78 -21.00 -48.20
CA GLU A 563 -25.59 -19.79 -48.46
C GLU A 563 -24.97 -18.92 -49.59
N GLU A 564 -25.00 -19.41 -50.83
CA GLU A 564 -24.92 -18.59 -52.06
C GLU A 564 -25.98 -19.05 -53.09
N GLU A 565 -27.21 -19.30 -52.66
CA GLU A 565 -28.35 -19.46 -53.60
C GLU A 565 -29.61 -18.82 -53.00
N GLU A 566 -29.72 -17.49 -53.07
CA GLU A 566 -31.02 -16.78 -53.11
C GLU A 566 -30.78 -15.28 -53.40
N GLU A 567 -30.38 -14.95 -54.64
CA GLU A 567 -30.75 -13.67 -55.29
C GLU A 567 -30.78 -13.88 -56.81
N ALA A 568 -31.83 -14.57 -57.28
CA ALA A 568 -32.31 -14.47 -58.64
C ALA A 568 -33.84 -14.41 -58.60
N ASP A 569 -34.38 -13.45 -59.36
CA ASP A 569 -35.79 -13.18 -59.62
C ASP A 569 -36.51 -12.25 -58.60
N ASP A 570 -36.39 -10.94 -58.83
CA ASP A 570 -37.56 -10.13 -59.23
C ASP A 570 -37.13 -8.69 -59.55
N ASP A 571 -37.20 -8.31 -60.83
CA ASP A 571 -37.80 -7.05 -61.32
C ASP A 571 -37.28 -6.71 -62.72
N ASP A 572 -37.93 -7.28 -63.74
CA ASP A 572 -38.01 -6.67 -65.07
C ASP A 572 -39.46 -6.21 -65.31
N ASP A 573 -39.54 -4.99 -65.86
CA ASP A 573 -40.63 -4.38 -66.62
C ASP A 573 -41.80 -3.63 -65.93
N ASP A 574 -41.57 -2.31 -65.89
CA ASP A 574 -42.30 -1.29 -66.65
C ASP A 574 -43.60 -0.71 -66.04
N ILE A 575 -43.61 0.62 -65.89
CA ILE A 575 -44.60 1.51 -66.52
C ILE A 575 -44.12 2.97 -66.44
N THR A 576 -43.76 3.46 -67.62
CA THR A 576 -43.79 4.84 -68.13
C THR A 576 -44.87 5.80 -67.58
N GLN A 577 -44.49 7.09 -67.44
CA GLN A 577 -45.16 8.33 -67.94
C GLN A 577 -44.80 9.53 -67.04
N ALA A 578 -44.00 10.52 -67.46
CA ALA A 578 -44.22 11.58 -68.44
C ALA A 578 -44.54 12.93 -67.77
N ASN A 579 -43.67 13.92 -68.06
CA ASN A 579 -43.75 15.38 -67.85
C ASN A 579 -43.71 15.96 -66.43
#